data_AF-A0A067RLB8-F1
#
_entry.id   AF-A0A067RLB8-F1
#
_cell.length_a   1.000
_cell.length_b   1.000
_cell.length_c   1.000
_cell.angle_alpha   90.00
_cell.angle_beta   90.00
_cell.angle_gamma   90.00
#
_symmetry.space_group_name_H-M   'P 1'
#
loop_
_entity.id
_entity.type
_entity.pdbx_description
1 polymer ?
#
loop_
_entity_poly.entity_id
_entity_poly.type
_entity_poly.pdbx_seq_one_letter_code
_entity_poly.pdbx_strand_id
1 'polypeptide(L)'
;MIPINTIDSFPDEILLEIFSYCRVEDLVLSIQHVNKRWKEVSQDPKLWKDLAFRPLKGTTDDFIRSVVEQAPMLRCLILSHEIDAPLLIDSLCTGCRDIQKLQFSSSQKLATSVLQKLRGEFPNIECLVLAVHEKYNLTYRLPRTIN
;
A
#
# COMPACT_ATOMS: atom_id res chain seq x y z
N MET A 1 37.89 -25.37 1.51
CA MET A 1 36.44 -25.17 1.63
C MET A 1 36.05 -24.01 0.74
N ILE A 2 35.17 -24.23 -0.25
CA ILE A 2 34.54 -23.11 -0.97
C ILE A 2 33.52 -22.52 0.00
N PRO A 3 33.59 -21.22 0.35
CA PRO A 3 32.53 -20.62 1.15
C PRO A 3 31.23 -20.77 0.38
N ILE A 4 30.25 -21.42 1.00
CA ILE A 4 28.93 -21.55 0.41
C ILE A 4 28.30 -20.17 0.54
N ASN A 5 28.46 -19.35 -0.50
CA ASN A 5 27.85 -18.03 -0.59
C ASN A 5 26.37 -18.22 -0.93
N THR A 6 25.56 -18.56 0.06
CA THR A 6 24.10 -18.59 -0.09
C THR A 6 23.53 -17.20 0.16
N ILE A 7 22.31 -16.96 -0.31
CA ILE A 7 21.58 -15.72 -0.02
C ILE A 7 21.41 -15.49 1.49
N ASP A 8 21.43 -16.55 2.31
CA ASP A 8 21.33 -16.47 3.77
C ASP A 8 22.55 -15.83 4.43
N SER A 9 23.70 -15.76 3.73
CA SER A 9 24.90 -15.10 4.26
C SER A 9 24.99 -13.62 3.91
N PHE A 10 24.07 -13.10 3.08
CA PHE A 10 24.03 -11.68 2.75
C PHE A 10 23.67 -10.86 3.98
N PRO A 11 24.23 -9.65 4.18
CA PRO A 11 23.75 -8.68 5.17
C PRO A 11 22.30 -8.25 4.91
N ASP A 12 21.61 -7.76 5.95
CA ASP A 12 20.22 -7.30 5.82
C ASP A 12 20.09 -6.13 4.84
N GLU A 13 21.11 -5.27 4.73
CA GLU A 13 21.12 -4.15 3.78
C GLU A 13 21.10 -4.63 2.32
N ILE A 14 21.73 -5.76 2.04
CA ILE A 14 21.73 -6.36 0.69
C ILE A 14 20.39 -7.04 0.42
N LEU A 15 19.81 -7.72 1.41
CA LEU A 15 18.46 -8.28 1.27
C LEU A 15 17.42 -7.17 1.06
N LEU A 16 17.54 -6.07 1.80
CA LEU A 16 16.69 -4.89 1.67
C LEU A 16 16.76 -4.29 0.27
N GLU A 17 17.98 -4.13 -0.27
CA GLU A 17 18.20 -3.66 -1.64
C GLU A 17 17.57 -4.61 -2.66
N ILE A 18 17.73 -5.93 -2.50
CA ILE A 18 17.08 -6.93 -3.37
C ILE A 18 15.56 -6.79 -3.30
N PHE A 19 14.99 -6.69 -2.09
CA PHE A 19 13.55 -6.57 -1.86
C PHE A 19 12.99 -5.26 -2.41
N SER A 20 13.80 -4.21 -2.55
CA SER A 20 13.38 -2.94 -3.15
C SER A 20 12.96 -3.07 -4.62
N TYR A 21 13.41 -4.12 -5.31
CA TYR A 21 12.99 -4.44 -6.67
C TYR A 21 11.70 -5.27 -6.74
N CYS A 22 11.17 -5.72 -5.60
CA CYS A 22 9.96 -6.52 -5.55
C CYS A 22 8.72 -5.63 -5.45
N ARG A 23 7.58 -6.13 -5.94
CA ARG A 23 6.31 -5.43 -5.82
C ARG A 23 5.73 -5.65 -4.42
N VAL A 24 4.79 -4.79 -4.02
CA VAL A 24 4.13 -4.87 -2.71
C VAL A 24 3.50 -6.25 -2.49
N GLU A 25 2.85 -6.80 -3.51
CA GLU A 25 2.21 -8.11 -3.47
C GLU A 25 3.24 -9.22 -3.24
N ASP A 26 4.41 -9.14 -3.86
CA ASP A 26 5.48 -10.13 -3.71
C ASP A 26 6.06 -10.07 -2.28
N LEU A 27 6.21 -8.86 -1.73
CA LEU A 27 6.66 -8.64 -0.35
C LEU A 27 5.73 -9.29 0.67
N VAL A 28 4.42 -9.08 0.53
CA VAL A 28 3.44 -9.53 1.53
C VAL A 28 2.92 -10.94 1.30
N LEU A 29 2.87 -11.44 0.06
CA LEU A 29 2.31 -12.77 -0.20
C LEU A 29 3.37 -13.86 -0.31
N SER A 30 4.65 -13.50 -0.50
CA SER A 30 5.72 -14.47 -0.75
C SER A 30 6.95 -14.24 0.13
N ILE A 31 7.60 -13.08 0.03
CA ILE A 31 8.91 -12.83 0.65
C ILE A 31 8.85 -12.94 2.17
N GLN A 32 7.82 -12.35 2.81
CA GLN A 32 7.68 -12.42 4.27
C GLN A 32 7.45 -13.83 4.82
N HIS A 33 7.14 -14.81 3.96
CA HIS A 33 6.86 -16.19 4.36
C HIS A 33 8.04 -17.13 4.12
N VAL A 34 9.17 -16.65 3.59
CA VAL A 34 10.35 -17.50 3.34
C VAL A 34 10.98 -17.96 4.64
N ASN A 35 11.33 -17.03 5.53
CA ASN A 35 11.82 -17.31 6.88
C ASN A 35 11.65 -16.07 7.79
N LYS A 36 11.97 -16.21 9.08
CA LYS A 36 11.83 -15.11 10.06
C LYS A 36 12.63 -13.86 9.69
N ARG A 37 13.86 -14.04 9.20
CA ARG A 37 14.74 -12.94 8.80
C ARG A 37 14.17 -12.16 7.60
N TRP A 38 13.68 -12.88 6.59
CA TRP A 38 13.06 -12.27 5.41
C TRP A 38 11.79 -11.52 5.77
N LYS A 39 11.00 -12.05 6.72
CA LYS A 39 9.85 -11.34 7.29
C LYS A 39 10.28 -10.00 7.90
N GLU A 40 11.28 -10.02 8.78
CA GLU A 40 11.77 -8.81 9.45
C GLU A 40 12.29 -7.77 8.44
N VAL A 41 13.14 -8.18 7.51
CA VAL A 41 13.70 -7.28 6.47
C VAL A 41 12.62 -6.76 5.52
N SER A 42 11.67 -7.60 5.09
CA SER A 42 10.56 -7.18 4.22
C SER A 42 9.61 -6.17 4.87
N GLN A 43 9.65 -6.02 6.20
CA GLN A 43 8.84 -5.06 6.95
C GLN A 43 9.64 -3.80 7.33
N ASP A 44 10.91 -3.67 6.89
CA ASP A 44 11.73 -2.49 7.19
C ASP A 44 11.10 -1.22 6.59
N PRO A 45 10.83 -0.17 7.39
CA PRO A 45 10.20 1.06 6.91
C PRO A 45 10.92 1.76 5.75
N LYS A 46 12.24 1.59 5.60
CA LYS A 46 13.01 2.16 4.48
C LYS A 46 12.58 1.56 3.14
N LEU A 47 12.24 0.27 3.12
CA LEU A 47 11.71 -0.41 1.93
C LEU A 47 10.39 0.20 1.48
N TRP A 48 9.50 0.47 2.43
CA TRP A 48 8.12 0.89 2.18
C TRP A 48 7.97 2.39 1.90
N LYS A 49 9.00 3.19 2.17
CA LYS A 49 8.96 4.65 2.06
C LYS A 49 8.50 5.12 0.67
N ASP A 50 9.03 4.51 -0.39
CA ASP A 50 8.79 4.92 -1.77
C ASP A 50 7.94 3.90 -2.56
N LEU A 51 7.51 2.81 -1.91
CA LEU A 51 6.66 1.79 -2.53
C LEU A 51 5.21 2.27 -2.66
N ALA A 52 4.61 1.94 -3.79
CA ALA A 52 3.21 2.19 -4.06
C ALA A 52 2.55 0.90 -4.55
N PHE A 53 1.49 0.47 -3.89
CA PHE A 53 0.67 -0.63 -4.38
C PHE A 53 -0.20 -0.12 -5.53
N ARG A 54 0.00 -0.70 -6.72
CA ARG A 54 -0.67 -0.35 -7.97
C ARG A 54 -1.22 -1.62 -8.61
N PRO A 55 -2.40 -2.10 -8.17
CA PRO A 55 -3.02 -3.28 -8.76
C PRO A 55 -3.15 -3.15 -10.27
N LEU A 56 -2.81 -4.22 -10.98
CA LEU A 56 -2.98 -4.28 -12.42
C LEU A 56 -4.46 -4.19 -12.79
N LYS A 57 -4.74 -3.73 -14.00
CA LYS A 57 -6.10 -3.71 -14.51
C LYS A 57 -6.63 -5.15 -14.60
N GLY A 58 -7.78 -5.42 -13.99
CA GLY A 58 -8.38 -6.76 -13.93
C GLY A 58 -8.00 -7.58 -12.68
N THR A 59 -7.17 -7.05 -11.79
CA THR A 59 -7.02 -7.61 -10.44
C THR A 59 -8.36 -7.55 -9.69
N THR A 60 -8.69 -8.60 -8.94
CA THR A 60 -9.95 -8.67 -8.20
C THR A 60 -9.90 -7.86 -6.90
N ASP A 61 -11.04 -7.32 -6.50
CA ASP A 61 -11.21 -6.60 -5.22
C ASP A 61 -10.74 -7.45 -4.03
N ASP A 62 -11.06 -8.74 -4.02
CA ASP A 62 -10.65 -9.67 -2.97
C ASP A 62 -9.13 -9.80 -2.85
N PHE A 63 -8.43 -9.84 -3.98
CA PHE A 63 -6.98 -9.90 -3.98
C PHE A 63 -6.37 -8.58 -3.47
N ILE A 64 -6.92 -7.43 -3.91
CA ILE A 64 -6.49 -6.12 -3.43
C ILE A 64 -6.65 -6.02 -1.92
N ARG A 65 -7.82 -6.42 -1.39
CA ARG A 65 -8.09 -6.43 0.04
C ARG A 65 -7.13 -7.33 0.81
N SER A 66 -6.88 -8.55 0.32
CA SER A 66 -5.93 -9.49 0.93
C SER A 66 -4.50 -8.94 1.02
N VAL A 67 -4.03 -8.24 -0.03
CA VAL A 67 -2.72 -7.57 -0.01
C VAL A 67 -2.71 -6.44 1.01
N VAL A 68 -3.73 -5.60 1.01
CA VAL A 68 -3.83 -4.43 1.89
C VAL A 68 -3.89 -4.84 3.37
N GLU A 69 -4.65 -5.88 3.70
CA GLU A 69 -4.76 -6.43 5.07
C GLU A 69 -3.42 -6.95 5.61
N GLN A 70 -2.51 -7.35 4.73
CA GLN A 70 -1.20 -7.92 5.07
C GLN A 70 -0.03 -6.95 4.88
N ALA A 71 -0.31 -5.69 4.52
CA ALA A 71 0.71 -4.68 4.21
C ALA A 71 0.76 -3.56 5.26
N PRO A 72 1.19 -3.83 6.51
CA PRO A 72 1.09 -2.87 7.60
C PRO A 72 1.88 -1.58 7.39
N MET A 73 2.93 -1.64 6.57
CA MET A 73 3.80 -0.50 6.26
C MET A 73 3.37 0.25 4.98
N LEU A 74 2.26 -0.14 4.34
CA LEU A 74 1.78 0.48 3.11
C LEU A 74 1.34 1.94 3.35
N ARG A 75 1.92 2.86 2.58
CA ARG A 75 1.60 4.31 2.65
C ARG A 75 0.92 4.86 1.41
N CYS A 76 1.05 4.16 0.28
CA CYS A 76 0.60 4.64 -1.03
C CYS A 76 -0.18 3.55 -1.76
N LEU A 77 -1.48 3.77 -1.94
CA LEU A 77 -2.37 2.91 -2.72
C LEU A 77 -2.95 3.69 -3.90
N ILE A 78 -2.81 3.13 -5.11
CA ILE A 78 -3.27 3.76 -6.35
C ILE A 78 -4.08 2.74 -7.15
N LEU A 79 -5.38 3.00 -7.28
CA LEU A 79 -6.33 2.14 -7.94
C LEU A 79 -6.59 2.62 -9.38
N SER A 80 -6.62 1.65 -10.30
CA SER A 80 -6.77 1.87 -11.73
C SER A 80 -8.17 1.53 -12.26
N HIS A 81 -9.03 0.93 -11.42
CA HIS A 81 -10.40 0.53 -11.73
C HIS A 81 -11.33 0.83 -10.55
N GLU A 82 -12.64 0.71 -10.77
CA GLU A 82 -13.65 0.86 -9.72
C GLU A 82 -13.62 -0.35 -8.79
N ILE A 83 -13.75 -0.10 -7.49
CA ILE A 83 -13.73 -1.10 -6.41
C ILE A 83 -14.88 -0.83 -5.44
N ASP A 84 -15.29 -1.84 -4.69
CA ASP A 84 -16.13 -1.64 -3.50
C ASP A 84 -15.37 -0.84 -2.43
N ALA A 85 -15.52 0.49 -2.48
CA ALA A 85 -14.79 1.39 -1.62
C ALA A 85 -15.09 1.18 -0.11
N PRO A 86 -16.34 1.02 0.35
CA PRO A 86 -16.61 0.65 1.74
C PRO A 86 -15.81 -0.54 2.24
N LEU A 87 -15.82 -1.66 1.50
CA LEU A 87 -15.09 -2.87 1.87
C LEU A 87 -13.57 -2.66 1.84
N LEU A 88 -13.06 -1.92 0.85
CA LEU A 88 -11.66 -1.55 0.82
C LEU A 88 -11.25 -0.74 2.06
N ILE A 89 -12.07 0.24 2.47
CA ILE A 89 -11.77 1.04 3.68
C ILE A 89 -11.74 0.15 4.92
N ASP A 90 -12.63 -0.82 5.05
CA ASP A 90 -12.59 -1.81 6.15
C ASP A 90 -11.29 -2.62 6.16
N SER A 91 -10.84 -3.09 5.00
CA SER A 91 -9.57 -3.79 4.84
C SER A 91 -8.36 -2.90 5.17
N LEU A 92 -8.37 -1.63 4.74
CA LEU A 92 -7.33 -0.64 5.09
C LEU A 92 -7.25 -0.43 6.61
N CYS A 93 -8.39 -0.28 7.30
CA CYS A 93 -8.44 -0.10 8.76
C CYS A 93 -7.88 -1.31 9.54
N THR A 94 -7.97 -2.49 8.94
CA THR A 94 -7.48 -3.76 9.51
C THR A 94 -5.96 -3.89 9.34
N GLY A 95 -5.44 -3.63 8.15
CA GLY A 95 -4.04 -3.90 7.81
C GLY A 95 -3.11 -2.69 7.92
N CYS A 96 -3.46 -1.54 7.35
CA CYS A 96 -2.54 -0.43 7.11
C CYS A 96 -3.14 0.93 7.50
N ARG A 97 -2.74 1.44 8.67
CA ARG A 97 -3.30 2.66 9.26
C ARG A 97 -2.55 3.95 8.91
N ASP A 98 -1.35 3.82 8.36
CA ASP A 98 -0.48 4.96 8.02
C ASP A 98 -0.53 5.33 6.54
N ILE A 99 -1.69 5.13 5.90
CA ILE A 99 -1.89 5.53 4.51
C ILE A 99 -1.77 7.05 4.40
N GLN A 100 -0.85 7.49 3.54
CA GLN A 100 -0.57 8.90 3.27
C GLN A 100 -1.11 9.31 1.90
N LYS A 101 -1.11 8.40 0.93
CA LYS A 101 -1.60 8.64 -0.42
C LYS A 101 -2.60 7.57 -0.81
N LEU A 102 -3.82 8.01 -1.10
CA LEU A 102 -4.88 7.17 -1.61
C LEU A 102 -5.43 7.79 -2.90
N GLN A 103 -5.36 7.02 -3.98
CA GLN A 103 -5.89 7.43 -5.27
C GLN A 103 -6.90 6.40 -5.76
N PHE A 104 -8.12 6.87 -6.01
CA PHE A 104 -9.15 6.07 -6.66
C PHE A 104 -9.09 6.24 -8.18
N SER A 105 -9.72 5.30 -8.89
CA SER A 105 -9.86 5.38 -10.35
C SER A 105 -10.72 6.56 -10.76
N SER A 106 -10.59 6.99 -12.02
CA SER A 106 -11.33 8.15 -12.50
C SER A 106 -12.85 7.94 -12.60
N SER A 107 -13.29 6.68 -12.58
CA SER A 107 -14.69 6.29 -12.61
C SER A 107 -15.28 6.06 -11.22
N GLN A 108 -14.45 6.03 -10.16
CA GLN A 108 -14.92 5.69 -8.82
C GLN A 108 -15.92 6.72 -8.29
N LYS A 109 -17.10 6.23 -7.91
CA LYS A 109 -18.05 7.01 -7.12
C LYS A 109 -17.82 6.69 -5.64
N LEU A 110 -17.67 7.73 -4.82
CA LEU A 110 -17.54 7.59 -3.37
C LEU A 110 -18.75 8.23 -2.68
N ALA A 111 -19.40 7.45 -1.82
CA ALA A 111 -20.43 7.98 -0.94
C ALA A 111 -19.80 8.89 0.12
N THR A 112 -20.55 9.90 0.58
CA THR A 112 -20.11 10.82 1.64
C THR A 112 -19.72 10.07 2.92
N SER A 113 -20.39 8.96 3.24
CA SER A 113 -20.05 8.10 4.38
C SER A 113 -18.64 7.54 4.31
N VAL A 114 -18.17 7.14 3.12
CA VAL A 114 -16.80 6.65 2.91
C VAL A 114 -15.79 7.76 3.13
N LEU A 115 -16.06 8.97 2.64
CA LEU A 115 -15.19 10.13 2.86
C LEU A 115 -15.11 10.52 4.34
N GLN A 116 -16.23 10.44 5.07
CA GLN A 116 -16.26 10.69 6.51
C GLN A 116 -15.43 9.67 7.28
N LYS A 117 -15.54 8.38 6.90
CA LYS A 117 -14.74 7.31 7.49
C LYS A 117 -13.26 7.49 7.19
N LEU A 118 -12.89 7.79 5.94
CA LEU A 118 -11.51 8.09 5.56
C LEU A 118 -10.90 9.20 6.42
N ARG A 119 -11.66 10.28 6.63
CA ARG A 119 -11.23 11.41 7.47
C ARG A 119 -11.04 11.03 8.94
N GLY A 120 -11.87 10.14 9.48
CA GLY A 120 -11.79 9.71 10.87
C GLY A 120 -10.67 8.70 11.13
N GLU A 121 -10.50 7.74 10.23
CA GLU A 121 -9.59 6.61 10.40
C GLU A 121 -8.16 6.91 9.93
N PHE A 122 -7.98 7.81 8.96
CA PHE A 122 -6.68 8.13 8.37
C PHE A 122 -6.38 9.63 8.45
N PRO A 123 -6.11 10.16 9.65
CA PRO A 123 -5.85 11.59 9.86
C PRO A 123 -4.58 12.10 9.14
N ASN A 124 -3.67 11.19 8.78
CA ASN A 124 -2.38 11.51 8.16
C ASN A 124 -2.39 11.44 6.62
N ILE A 125 -3.56 11.33 5.97
CA ILE A 125 -3.62 11.37 4.50
C ILE A 125 -3.12 12.72 4.00
N GLU A 126 -1.98 12.72 3.31
CA GLU A 126 -1.42 13.90 2.66
C GLU A 126 -2.02 14.14 1.27
N CYS A 127 -2.46 13.08 0.61
CA CYS A 127 -2.92 13.13 -0.78
C CYS A 127 -4.10 12.18 -0.99
N LEU A 128 -5.28 12.75 -1.23
CA LEU A 128 -6.47 12.02 -1.67
C LEU A 128 -6.83 12.47 -3.09
N VAL A 129 -6.70 11.55 -4.04
CA VAL A 129 -7.05 11.82 -5.44
C VAL A 129 -8.39 11.18 -5.76
N LEU A 130 -9.38 12.03 -6.01
CA LEU A 130 -10.73 11.66 -6.43
C LEU A 130 -10.96 12.22 -7.83
N ALA A 131 -11.52 11.43 -8.73
CA ALA A 131 -12.02 12.01 -9.97
C ALA A 131 -13.40 12.60 -9.74
N VAL A 132 -13.60 13.80 -10.27
CA VAL A 132 -14.86 14.53 -10.10
C VAL A 132 -15.60 14.71 -11.42
N HIS A 133 -14.95 14.49 -12.57
CA HIS A 133 -15.60 14.28 -13.86
C HIS A 133 -14.54 13.91 -14.92
N GLU A 134 -14.95 13.35 -16.05
CA GLU A 134 -14.09 12.89 -17.19
C GLU A 134 -13.08 13.93 -17.75
N LYS A 135 -13.07 15.17 -17.27
CA LYS A 135 -12.13 16.23 -17.67
C LYS A 135 -11.25 16.82 -16.55
N TYR A 136 -11.55 16.59 -15.27
CA TYR A 136 -10.85 17.27 -14.17
C TYR A 136 -10.64 16.34 -12.96
N ASN A 137 -9.36 16.10 -12.63
CA ASN A 137 -8.98 15.44 -11.39
C ASN A 137 -8.99 16.48 -10.26
N LEU A 138 -9.80 16.28 -9.21
CA LEU A 138 -9.67 17.07 -7.99
C LEU A 138 -8.70 16.35 -7.06
N THR A 139 -7.51 16.92 -6.94
CA THR A 139 -6.56 16.50 -5.89
C THR A 139 -6.92 17.26 -4.62
N TYR A 140 -7.52 16.57 -3.64
CA TYR A 140 -7.64 17.12 -2.30
C TYR A 140 -6.34 16.81 -1.56
N ARG A 141 -5.50 17.84 -1.37
CA ARG A 141 -4.47 17.81 -0.32
C ARG A 141 -5.12 18.29 0.96
N LEU A 142 -5.24 17.41 1.95
CA LEU A 142 -5.67 17.85 3.27
C LEU A 142 -4.61 18.83 3.80
N PRO A 143 -5.02 19.99 4.34
CA PRO A 143 -4.09 20.94 4.91
C PRO A 143 -3.32 20.23 6.03
N ARG A 144 -1.99 20.26 5.96
CA ARG A 144 -1.13 19.74 7.03
C ARG A 144 -1.57 20.42 8.32
N THR A 145 -2.10 19.67 9.27
CA THR A 145 -2.32 20.16 10.63
C THR A 145 -0.94 20.47 11.20
N ILE A 146 -0.65 21.77 11.29
CA ILE A 146 0.50 22.29 12.02
C ILE A 146 0.15 22.06 13.50
N ASN A 147 0.71 21.00 14.07
CA ASN A 147 0.87 20.88 15.51
C ASN A 147 2.29 21.33 15.85
#